data_AF-K1KW01-F1
#
_entry.id   AF-K1KW01-F1
#
_cell.length_a   1.000
_cell.length_b   1.000
_cell.length_c   1.000
_cell.angle_alpha   90.00
_cell.angle_beta   90.00
_cell.angle_gamma   90.00
#
_symmetry.space_group_name_H-M   'P 1'
#
loop_
_entity.id
_entity.type
_entity.pdbx_description
1 polymer ?
#
loop_
_entity_poly.entity_id
_entity_poly.type
_entity_poly.pdbx_seq_one_letter_code
_entity_poly.pdbx_strand_id
1 'polypeptide(L)'
;MKKQTKIILSVIIVLVIAVIFIYPRKDMIFGGGNDGAAPASTDQRPGGPGQALPVNVVEMRPERLENNLSVTGTIIPNETVSLRPEISGLVTRITFKEGEFVRKGTPLVYLNDDELRAQYDRLEYTKKLFESQENRQKQLLEKEAISQEEYDIVLNQFNTTLADLRLVEAQLNKTVVRAPFDGVLGLRQISEGSVIGNADVIASIVNIDPIKIEFSIP
;
A
#
# COMPACT_ATOMS: atom_id res chain seq x y z
N MET A 1 13.84 -19.81 -64.89
CA MET A 1 12.91 -18.72 -64.54
C MET A 1 12.00 -19.19 -63.41
N LYS A 2 12.12 -18.57 -62.23
CA LYS A 2 11.58 -19.08 -60.95
C LYS A 2 10.05 -19.06 -60.97
N LYS A 3 9.44 -20.14 -60.49
CA LYS A 3 7.98 -20.40 -60.44
C LYS A 3 7.17 -19.23 -59.85
N GLN A 4 7.80 -18.46 -58.95
CA GLN A 4 7.26 -17.26 -58.31
C GLN A 4 6.96 -16.11 -59.30
N THR A 5 7.79 -15.89 -60.33
CA THR A 5 7.58 -14.81 -61.32
C THR A 5 6.40 -15.10 -62.24
N LYS A 6 6.12 -16.38 -62.54
CA LYS A 6 4.93 -16.79 -63.32
C LYS A 6 3.63 -16.59 -62.54
N ILE A 7 3.66 -16.78 -61.22
CA ILE A 7 2.50 -16.59 -60.35
C ILE A 7 2.15 -15.10 -60.24
N ILE A 8 3.15 -14.23 -60.01
CA ILE A 8 2.93 -12.77 -59.94
C ILE A 8 2.41 -12.22 -61.28
N LEU A 9 2.94 -12.70 -62.41
CA LEU A 9 2.45 -12.29 -63.74
C LEU A 9 0.99 -12.75 -63.99
N SER A 10 0.63 -13.96 -63.53
CA SER A 10 -0.74 -14.47 -63.68
C SER A 10 -1.77 -13.71 -62.83
N VAL A 11 -1.38 -13.26 -61.63
CA VAL A 11 -2.25 -12.47 -60.74
C VAL A 11 -2.49 -11.07 -61.34
N ILE A 12 -1.46 -10.46 -61.93
CA ILE A 12 -1.60 -9.16 -62.61
C ILE A 12 -2.51 -9.27 -63.86
N ILE A 13 -2.39 -10.34 -64.65
CA ILE A 13 -3.25 -10.59 -65.81
C ILE A 13 -4.72 -10.77 -65.39
N VAL A 14 -4.98 -11.48 -64.29
CA VAL A 14 -6.34 -11.67 -63.77
C VAL A 14 -6.93 -10.35 -63.27
N LEU A 15 -6.11 -9.47 -62.67
CA LEU A 15 -6.53 -8.15 -62.20
C LEU A 15 -6.88 -7.21 -63.37
N VAL A 16 -6.14 -7.28 -64.48
CA VAL A 16 -6.44 -6.50 -65.70
C VAL A 16 -7.72 -7.01 -66.39
N ILE A 17 -7.96 -8.33 -66.40
CA ILE A 17 -9.20 -8.90 -66.95
C ILE A 17 -10.42 -8.51 -66.09
N ALA A 18 -10.27 -8.42 -64.76
CA ALA A 18 -11.34 -7.96 -63.87
C ALA A 18 -11.70 -6.47 -64.10
N VAL A 19 -10.71 -5.63 -64.40
CA VAL A 19 -10.92 -4.20 -64.73
C VAL A 19 -11.59 -4.02 -66.09
N ILE A 20 -11.30 -4.87 -67.08
CA ILE A 20 -11.98 -4.90 -68.38
C ILE A 20 -13.45 -5.36 -68.24
N PHE A 21 -13.75 -6.24 -67.29
CA PHE A 21 -15.10 -6.79 -67.10
C PHE A 21 -16.04 -5.85 -66.31
N ILE A 22 -15.49 -4.95 -65.48
CA ILE A 22 -16.26 -3.97 -64.70
C ILE A 22 -16.69 -2.74 -65.53
N TYR A 23 -16.20 -2.58 -66.75
CA TYR A 23 -16.70 -1.57 -67.69
C TYR A 23 -17.64 -2.19 -68.74
N PRO A 24 -18.94 -1.90 -68.74
CA PRO A 24 -19.80 -2.27 -69.85
C PRO A 24 -19.56 -1.32 -71.03
N ARG A 25 -18.85 -1.82 -72.04
CA ARG A 25 -18.96 -1.36 -73.43
C ARG A 25 -20.38 -1.61 -73.94
N LYS A 26 -20.97 -0.61 -74.57
CA LYS A 26 -21.95 -0.80 -75.66
C LYS A 26 -21.39 -0.16 -76.91
N ASP A 27 -20.89 -1.03 -77.80
CA ASP A 27 -20.71 -0.77 -79.22
C ASP A 27 -22.01 -1.06 -79.97
N MET A 28 -22.13 -0.43 -81.14
CA MET A 28 -22.78 -0.92 -82.36
C MET A 28 -24.32 -0.78 -82.50
N ILE A 29 -24.76 0.02 -83.49
CA ILE A 29 -25.34 -0.47 -84.77
C ILE A 29 -25.75 0.70 -85.69
N PHE A 30 -25.18 0.68 -86.91
CA PHE A 30 -25.68 1.09 -88.22
C PHE A 30 -26.43 2.42 -88.47
N GLY A 31 -25.90 3.17 -89.45
CA GLY A 31 -26.65 3.38 -90.69
C GLY A 31 -26.77 4.82 -91.21
N GLY A 32 -26.01 5.14 -92.27
CA GLY A 32 -26.46 5.94 -93.42
C GLY A 32 -26.54 7.46 -93.27
N GLY A 33 -25.69 8.18 -94.01
CA GLY A 33 -25.71 9.65 -94.09
C GLY A 33 -26.86 10.22 -94.92
N ASN A 34 -27.06 11.54 -94.85
CA ASN A 34 -26.62 12.46 -95.90
C ASN A 34 -26.75 13.93 -95.45
N ASP A 35 -25.69 14.70 -95.75
CA ASP A 35 -25.57 16.13 -96.09
C ASP A 35 -26.61 17.18 -95.67
N GLY A 36 -26.10 18.32 -95.17
CA GLY A 36 -26.70 19.62 -95.53
C GLY A 36 -26.58 20.77 -94.52
N ALA A 37 -25.43 21.46 -94.56
CA ALA A 37 -25.25 22.92 -94.39
C ALA A 37 -25.75 23.67 -93.12
N ALA A 38 -24.76 24.31 -92.50
CA ALA A 38 -24.71 25.30 -91.41
C ALA A 38 -25.49 26.62 -91.65
N PRO A 39 -25.33 27.65 -90.80
CA PRO A 39 -25.51 27.75 -89.34
C PRO A 39 -26.34 29.00 -88.93
N ALA A 40 -26.61 29.20 -87.63
CA ALA A 40 -26.36 30.47 -86.90
C ALA A 40 -27.34 30.73 -85.74
N SER A 41 -26.78 31.36 -84.69
CA SER A 41 -27.42 32.17 -83.63
C SER A 41 -28.28 31.42 -82.60
N THR A 42 -28.50 31.87 -81.38
CA THR A 42 -27.83 32.77 -80.43
C THR A 42 -28.54 32.46 -79.10
N ASP A 43 -27.77 32.53 -78.02
CA ASP A 43 -28.10 32.37 -76.61
C ASP A 43 -29.45 32.98 -76.12
N GLN A 44 -30.27 32.19 -75.40
CA GLN A 44 -31.33 32.66 -74.49
C GLN A 44 -31.72 31.60 -73.42
N ARG A 45 -31.30 31.89 -72.17
CA ARG A 45 -31.76 31.56 -70.78
C ARG A 45 -33.13 30.84 -70.59
N PRO A 46 -33.51 30.44 -69.34
CA PRO A 46 -32.81 29.86 -68.18
C PRO A 46 -33.58 28.67 -67.55
N GLY A 47 -32.95 27.93 -66.61
CA GLY A 47 -33.68 27.11 -65.64
C GLY A 47 -33.36 25.61 -65.71
N GLY A 48 -32.45 25.17 -64.85
CA GLY A 48 -32.19 23.76 -64.56
C GLY A 48 -31.87 23.58 -63.09
N PRO A 49 -32.26 22.45 -62.46
CA PRO A 49 -32.36 22.30 -61.01
C PRO A 49 -31.02 22.55 -60.34
N GLY A 50 -31.02 23.27 -59.21
CA GLY A 50 -29.83 23.55 -58.44
C GLY A 50 -29.00 22.28 -58.26
N GLN A 51 -27.76 22.32 -58.73
CA GLN A 51 -26.79 21.24 -58.49
C GLN A 51 -26.73 20.99 -56.99
N ALA A 52 -27.25 19.84 -56.55
CA ALA A 52 -27.08 19.39 -55.18
C ALA A 52 -25.57 19.29 -54.94
N LEU A 53 -25.06 20.19 -54.09
CA LEU A 53 -23.64 20.18 -53.76
C LEU A 53 -23.35 18.87 -53.04
N PRO A 54 -22.43 18.02 -53.56
CA PRO A 54 -22.09 16.78 -52.89
C PRO A 54 -21.48 17.11 -51.54
N VAL A 55 -22.13 16.63 -50.48
CA VAL A 55 -21.64 16.73 -49.10
C VAL A 55 -21.31 15.34 -48.59
N ASN A 56 -20.18 15.22 -47.90
CA ASN A 56 -19.83 13.99 -47.21
C ASN A 56 -20.54 13.95 -45.86
N VAL A 57 -21.25 12.85 -45.61
CA VAL A 57 -21.89 12.55 -44.34
C VAL A 57 -21.34 11.26 -43.77
N VAL A 58 -21.22 11.21 -42.46
CA VAL A 58 -20.84 10.03 -41.68
C VAL A 58 -21.97 9.70 -40.72
N GLU A 59 -22.41 8.44 -40.74
CA GLU A 59 -23.47 7.95 -39.84
C GLU A 59 -22.85 7.51 -38.50
N MET A 60 -23.19 8.23 -37.43
CA MET A 60 -22.67 7.97 -36.09
C MET A 60 -23.42 6.81 -35.44
N ARG A 61 -22.69 5.86 -34.85
CA ARG A 61 -23.26 4.78 -34.03
C ARG A 61 -22.78 4.92 -32.59
N PRO A 62 -23.65 4.70 -31.59
CA PRO A 62 -23.22 4.72 -30.19
C PRO A 62 -22.29 3.53 -29.92
N GLU A 63 -21.09 3.83 -29.44
CA GLU A 63 -20.11 2.86 -28.98
C GLU A 63 -19.72 3.19 -27.53
N ARG A 64 -19.43 2.16 -26.72
CA ARG A 64 -19.00 2.37 -25.33
C ARG A 64 -17.57 2.90 -25.34
N LEU A 65 -17.39 4.15 -24.93
CA LEU A 65 -16.08 4.73 -24.69
C LEU A 65 -15.60 4.37 -23.27
N GLU A 66 -14.53 3.59 -23.16
CA GLU A 66 -13.87 3.33 -21.88
C GLU A 66 -12.69 4.29 -21.72
N ASN A 67 -12.81 5.24 -20.79
CA ASN A 67 -11.76 6.21 -20.49
C ASN A 67 -10.84 5.64 -19.40
N ASN A 68 -9.91 4.78 -19.81
CA ASN A 68 -8.94 4.17 -18.91
C ASN A 68 -7.74 5.11 -18.73
N LEU A 69 -7.48 5.51 -17.47
CA LEU A 69 -6.31 6.32 -17.11
C LEU A 69 -5.24 5.41 -16.51
N SER A 70 -4.13 5.23 -17.22
CA SER A 70 -2.96 4.51 -16.70
C SER A 70 -2.07 5.47 -15.93
N VAL A 71 -1.97 5.28 -14.62
CA VAL A 71 -1.07 6.03 -13.73
C VAL A 71 -0.01 5.10 -13.15
N THR A 72 1.22 5.58 -13.05
CA THR A 72 2.29 4.88 -12.32
C THR A 72 2.22 5.31 -10.86
N GLY A 73 2.17 4.34 -9.95
CA GLY A 73 2.19 4.57 -8.51
C GLY A 73 3.36 3.87 -7.83
N THR A 74 3.62 4.26 -6.58
CA THR A 74 4.61 3.64 -5.69
C THR A 74 3.89 2.79 -4.65
N ILE A 75 4.43 1.61 -4.38
CA ILE A 75 3.94 0.73 -3.32
C ILE A 75 4.57 1.15 -2.00
N ILE A 76 3.76 1.39 -0.98
CA ILE A 76 4.20 1.75 0.37
C ILE A 76 3.64 0.76 1.41
N PRO A 77 4.44 0.38 2.42
CA PRO A 77 3.97 -0.48 3.51
C PRO A 77 2.88 0.21 4.33
N ASN A 78 2.10 -0.56 5.07
CA ASN A 78 1.07 0.00 5.95
C ASN A 78 1.70 0.90 7.03
N GLU A 79 2.71 0.33 7.70
CA GLU A 79 3.42 0.88 8.84
C GLU A 79 4.87 0.38 8.83
N THR A 80 5.81 1.25 9.20
CA THR A 80 7.23 0.91 9.35
C THR A 80 7.75 1.59 10.61
N VAL A 81 8.39 0.83 11.51
CA VAL A 81 8.97 1.36 12.75
C VAL A 81 10.38 0.81 12.95
N SER A 82 11.31 1.68 13.33
CA SER A 82 12.61 1.27 13.84
C SER A 82 12.48 0.95 15.33
N LEU A 83 12.69 -0.32 15.69
CA LEU A 83 12.66 -0.79 17.06
C LEU A 83 13.87 -0.25 17.80
N ARG A 84 13.61 0.40 18.93
CA ARG A 84 14.61 0.95 19.84
C ARG A 84 14.29 0.50 21.27
N PRO A 85 15.27 0.30 22.14
CA PRO A 85 15.01 -0.02 23.53
C PRO A 85 14.47 1.22 24.26
N GLU A 86 13.57 1.02 25.21
CA GLU A 86 13.08 2.11 26.06
C GLU A 86 14.03 2.43 27.22
N ILE A 87 14.88 1.47 27.59
CA ILE A 87 15.87 1.60 28.65
C ILE A 87 17.22 1.10 28.15
N SER A 88 18.29 1.70 28.64
CA SER A 88 19.65 1.23 28.37
C SER A 88 19.95 -0.04 29.16
N GLY A 89 20.68 -0.97 28.57
CA GLY A 89 21.06 -2.20 29.25
C GLY A 89 21.89 -3.16 28.39
N LEU A 90 22.38 -4.23 29.03
CA LEU A 90 23.10 -5.30 28.37
C LEU A 90 22.13 -6.27 27.69
N VAL A 91 22.32 -6.56 26.40
CA VAL A 91 21.50 -7.55 25.70
C VAL A 91 21.89 -8.96 26.16
N THR A 92 20.96 -9.65 26.81
CA THR A 92 21.16 -11.03 27.30
C THR A 92 20.80 -12.08 26.25
N ARG A 93 19.73 -11.85 25.48
CA ARG A 93 19.24 -12.81 24.49
C ARG A 93 18.47 -12.13 23.36
N ILE A 94 18.63 -12.63 22.15
CA ILE A 94 17.86 -12.23 20.96
C ILE A 94 17.08 -13.44 20.43
N THR A 95 15.77 -13.30 20.27
CA THR A 95 14.86 -14.42 19.96
C THR A 95 14.32 -14.46 18.54
N PHE A 96 14.72 -13.52 17.68
CA PHE A 96 14.26 -13.43 16.30
C PHE A 96 15.38 -13.60 15.27
N LYS A 97 14.99 -13.94 14.05
CA LYS A 97 15.87 -13.95 12.86
C LYS A 97 15.50 -12.84 11.88
N GLU A 98 16.47 -12.43 11.08
CA GLU A 98 16.25 -11.43 10.02
C GLU A 98 15.28 -11.98 8.97
N GLY A 99 14.32 -11.15 8.54
CA GLY A 99 13.27 -11.56 7.60
C GLY A 99 12.14 -12.39 8.23
N GLU A 100 12.15 -12.63 9.54
CA GLU A 100 11.11 -13.39 10.23
C GLU A 100 9.83 -12.56 10.39
N PHE A 101 8.67 -13.21 10.20
CA PHE A 101 7.37 -12.64 10.51
C PHE A 101 7.06 -12.81 12.00
N VAL A 102 6.75 -11.72 12.68
CA VAL A 102 6.41 -11.71 14.11
C VAL A 102 5.05 -11.09 14.35
N ARG A 103 4.38 -11.57 15.39
CA ARG A 103 3.11 -11.00 15.84
C ARG A 103 3.32 -9.92 16.89
N LYS A 104 2.38 -9.01 17.02
CA LYS A 104 2.30 -8.01 18.09
C LYS A 104 2.48 -8.67 19.46
N GLY A 105 3.33 -8.07 20.28
CA GLY A 105 3.64 -8.53 21.64
C GLY A 105 4.70 -9.65 21.72
N THR A 106 5.16 -10.19 20.58
CA THR A 106 6.22 -11.20 20.55
C THR A 106 7.50 -10.60 21.13
N PRO A 107 8.14 -11.23 22.14
CA PRO A 107 9.41 -10.76 22.69
C PRO A 107 10.54 -11.02 21.69
N LEU A 108 11.35 -9.99 21.44
CA LEU A 108 12.40 -9.97 20.43
C LEU A 108 13.79 -9.92 21.06
N VAL A 109 13.94 -9.09 22.10
CA VAL A 109 15.20 -8.85 22.79
C VAL A 109 14.96 -8.81 24.29
N TYR A 110 15.84 -9.49 25.02
CA TYR A 110 15.89 -9.46 26.47
C TYR A 110 17.12 -8.68 26.91
N LEU A 111 16.90 -7.61 27.67
CA LEU A 111 17.93 -6.90 28.39
C LEU A 111 18.16 -7.56 29.76
N ASN A 112 19.35 -7.39 30.33
CA ASN A 112 19.66 -7.85 31.69
C ASN A 112 18.72 -7.14 32.68
N ASP A 113 18.03 -7.93 33.49
CA ASP A 113 17.01 -7.47 34.43
C ASP A 113 17.34 -7.83 35.89
N ASP A 114 18.57 -8.26 36.17
CA ASP A 114 18.97 -8.79 37.49
C ASP A 114 18.81 -7.74 38.60
N GLU A 115 19.27 -6.50 38.35
CA GLU A 115 19.17 -5.39 39.31
C GLU A 115 17.70 -5.01 39.57
N LEU A 116 16.91 -4.89 38.50
CA LEU A 116 15.49 -4.54 38.59
C LEU A 116 14.67 -5.64 39.29
N ARG A 117 15.00 -6.91 39.07
CA ARG A 117 14.36 -8.04 39.78
C ARG A 117 14.68 -8.02 41.26
N ALA A 118 15.95 -7.81 41.63
CA ALA A 118 16.34 -7.70 43.03
C ALA A 118 15.64 -6.51 43.73
N GLN A 119 15.47 -5.40 43.02
CA GLN A 119 14.72 -4.24 43.51
C GLN A 119 13.23 -4.55 43.67
N TYR A 120 12.63 -5.25 42.70
CA TYR A 120 11.23 -5.69 42.76
C TYR A 120 11.01 -6.58 43.99
N ASP A 121 11.86 -7.60 44.20
CA ASP A 121 11.75 -8.52 45.33
C ASP A 121 11.82 -7.78 46.68
N ARG A 122 12.76 -6.82 46.81
CA ARG A 122 12.87 -5.97 48.01
C ARG A 122 11.58 -5.20 48.26
N LEU A 123 10.99 -4.59 47.23
CA LEU A 123 9.74 -3.84 47.37
C LEU A 123 8.56 -4.76 47.67
N GLU A 124 8.54 -5.98 47.14
CA GLU A 124 7.51 -6.97 47.43
C GLU A 124 7.50 -7.36 48.91
N TYR A 125 8.66 -7.61 49.52
CA TYR A 125 8.76 -7.85 50.96
C TYR A 125 8.34 -6.62 51.79
N THR A 126 8.71 -5.42 51.32
CA THR A 126 8.32 -4.16 51.97
C THR A 126 6.81 -3.96 51.91
N LYS A 127 6.18 -4.27 50.78
CA LYS A 127 4.72 -4.26 50.61
C LYS A 127 4.07 -5.21 51.61
N LYS A 128 4.53 -6.46 51.72
CA LYS A 128 3.99 -7.46 52.65
C LYS A 128 4.09 -6.98 54.10
N LEU A 129 5.20 -6.32 54.47
CA LEU A 129 5.37 -5.72 55.79
C LEU A 129 4.30 -4.65 56.07
N PHE A 130 4.14 -3.68 55.18
CA PHE A 130 3.18 -2.59 55.37
C PHE A 130 1.73 -3.04 55.23
N GLU A 131 1.44 -4.03 54.39
CA GLU A 131 0.13 -4.68 54.29
C GLU A 131 -0.26 -5.34 55.61
N SER A 132 0.68 -6.04 56.24
CA SER A 132 0.46 -6.65 57.56
C SER A 132 0.27 -5.59 58.66
N GLN A 133 1.00 -4.48 58.59
CA GLN A 133 0.85 -3.35 59.52
C GLN A 133 -0.48 -2.64 59.34
N GLU A 134 -0.87 -2.32 58.11
CA GLU A 134 -2.14 -1.68 57.78
C GLU A 134 -3.32 -2.51 58.30
N ASN A 135 -3.33 -3.82 58.03
CA ASN A 135 -4.37 -4.72 58.53
C ASN A 135 -4.47 -4.73 60.06
N ARG A 136 -3.33 -4.70 60.77
CA ARG A 136 -3.32 -4.61 62.24
C ARG A 136 -3.82 -3.27 62.73
N GLN A 137 -3.36 -2.16 62.15
CA GLN A 137 -3.80 -0.83 62.55
C GLN A 137 -5.28 -0.61 62.26
N LYS A 138 -5.79 -1.13 61.14
CA LYS A 138 -7.22 -1.11 60.82
C LYS A 138 -8.05 -1.79 61.91
N GLN A 139 -7.65 -2.98 62.36
CA GLN A 139 -8.33 -3.68 63.46
C GLN A 139 -8.25 -2.94 64.80
N LEU A 140 -7.16 -2.20 65.04
CA LEU A 140 -7.01 -1.38 66.25
C LEU A 140 -7.86 -0.10 66.18
N LEU A 141 -7.96 0.51 65.01
CA LEU A 141 -8.82 1.68 64.76
C LEU A 141 -10.31 1.31 64.92
N GLU A 142 -10.73 0.16 64.39
CA GLU A 142 -12.09 -0.39 64.58
C GLU A 142 -12.42 -0.65 66.06
N LYS A 143 -11.40 -0.84 66.90
CA LYS A 143 -11.51 -0.98 68.36
C LYS A 143 -11.25 0.32 69.12
N GLU A 144 -11.13 1.45 68.41
CA GLU A 144 -10.83 2.77 68.97
C GLU A 144 -9.53 2.82 69.80
N ALA A 145 -8.58 1.93 69.50
CA ALA A 145 -7.32 1.77 70.24
C ALA A 145 -6.17 2.63 69.70
N ILE A 146 -6.34 3.27 68.53
CA ILE A 146 -5.38 4.19 67.88
C ILE A 146 -6.12 5.38 67.28
N SER A 147 -5.39 6.43 66.92
CA SER A 147 -5.95 7.57 66.20
C SER A 147 -6.11 7.30 64.69
N GLN A 148 -7.02 8.06 64.05
CA GLN A 148 -7.18 8.04 62.58
C GLN A 148 -5.87 8.45 61.88
N GLU A 149 -5.15 9.43 62.44
CA GLU A 149 -3.88 9.91 61.90
C GLU A 149 -2.82 8.80 61.86
N GLU A 150 -2.70 8.00 62.94
CA GLU A 150 -1.77 6.87 62.99
C GLU A 150 -2.09 5.80 61.93
N TYR A 151 -3.37 5.51 61.71
CA TYR A 151 -3.80 4.60 60.64
C TYR A 151 -3.47 5.17 59.26
N ASP A 152 -3.78 6.45 59.02
CA ASP A 152 -3.57 7.12 57.74
C ASP A 152 -2.09 7.16 57.35
N ILE A 153 -1.18 7.33 58.32
CA ILE A 153 0.28 7.27 58.09
C ILE A 153 0.68 5.89 57.52
N VAL A 154 0.22 4.80 58.14
CA VAL A 154 0.55 3.44 57.70
C VAL A 154 -0.09 3.13 56.36
N LEU A 155 -1.34 3.56 56.15
CA LEU A 155 -2.03 3.44 54.87
C LEU A 155 -1.27 4.17 53.74
N ASN A 156 -0.81 5.39 53.99
CA ASN A 156 -0.01 6.15 53.03
C ASN A 156 1.33 5.48 52.72
N GLN A 157 1.97 4.88 53.73
CA GLN A 157 3.22 4.14 53.53
C GLN A 157 3.02 2.88 52.68
N PHE A 158 1.92 2.15 52.92
CA PHE A 158 1.52 1.02 52.09
C PHE A 158 1.24 1.45 50.63
N ASN A 159 0.45 2.51 50.44
CA ASN A 159 0.11 3.03 49.12
C ASN A 159 1.34 3.53 48.34
N THR A 160 2.29 4.19 49.03
CA THR A 160 3.56 4.64 48.43
C THR A 160 4.39 3.45 47.97
N THR A 161 4.55 2.44 48.83
CA THR A 161 5.30 1.21 48.48
C THR A 161 4.67 0.48 47.29
N LEU A 162 3.33 0.49 47.21
CA LEU A 162 2.60 -0.09 46.10
C LEU A 162 2.86 0.68 44.79
N ALA A 163 2.91 2.01 44.85
CA ALA A 163 3.27 2.84 43.70
C ALA A 163 4.71 2.58 43.24
N ASP A 164 5.66 2.45 44.17
CA ASP A 164 7.06 2.12 43.86
C ASP A 164 7.18 0.75 43.19
N LEU A 165 6.42 -0.25 43.67
CA LEU A 165 6.42 -1.59 43.07
C LEU A 165 5.91 -1.56 41.62
N ARG A 166 4.82 -0.81 41.34
CA ARG A 166 4.31 -0.62 39.97
C ARG A 166 5.33 0.07 39.06
N LEU A 167 6.11 1.01 39.61
CA LEU A 167 7.16 1.70 38.86
C LEU A 167 8.25 0.71 38.44
N VAL A 168 8.73 -0.12 39.35
CA VAL A 168 9.76 -1.14 39.05
C VAL A 168 9.23 -2.22 38.12
N GLU A 169 7.97 -2.64 38.28
CA GLU A 169 7.30 -3.57 37.37
C GLU A 169 7.20 -3.00 35.94
N ALA A 170 6.88 -1.71 35.80
CA ALA A 170 6.89 -1.04 34.50
C ALA A 170 8.29 -0.99 33.89
N GLN A 171 9.33 -0.78 34.70
CA GLN A 171 10.73 -0.84 34.24
C GLN A 171 11.14 -2.26 33.82
N LEU A 172 10.76 -3.28 34.57
CA LEU A 172 10.97 -4.69 34.20
C LEU A 172 10.28 -5.03 32.88
N ASN A 173 9.07 -4.54 32.65
CA ASN A 173 8.40 -4.77 31.37
C ASN A 173 9.14 -4.12 30.19
N LYS A 174 9.89 -3.04 30.44
CA LYS A 174 10.73 -2.36 29.43
C LYS A 174 12.07 -3.07 29.17
N THR A 175 12.47 -4.04 30.01
CA THR A 175 13.66 -4.88 29.74
C THR A 175 13.40 -5.88 28.62
N VAL A 176 12.14 -6.09 28.22
CA VAL A 176 11.78 -6.98 27.12
C VAL A 176 11.23 -6.16 25.97
N VAL A 177 12.02 -6.05 24.90
CA VAL A 177 11.58 -5.35 23.68
C VAL A 177 10.65 -6.27 22.90
N ARG A 178 9.43 -5.80 22.65
CA ARG A 178 8.36 -6.55 21.97
C ARG A 178 7.99 -5.91 20.63
N ALA A 179 7.45 -6.72 19.72
CA ALA A 179 6.90 -6.21 18.47
C ALA A 179 5.65 -5.33 18.71
N PRO A 180 5.60 -4.09 18.20
CA PRO A 180 4.46 -3.18 18.40
C PRO A 180 3.22 -3.56 17.57
N PHE A 181 3.43 -4.21 16.43
CA PHE A 181 2.40 -4.68 15.49
C PHE A 181 2.88 -5.94 14.76
N ASP A 182 1.98 -6.56 14.00
CA ASP A 182 2.29 -7.73 13.17
C ASP A 182 3.08 -7.30 11.93
N GLY A 183 4.22 -7.93 11.66
CA GLY A 183 5.07 -7.53 10.55
C GLY A 183 6.32 -8.37 10.37
N VAL A 184 7.09 -8.03 9.34
CA VAL A 184 8.36 -8.69 9.01
C VAL A 184 9.51 -7.87 9.59
N LEU A 185 10.43 -8.54 10.27
CA LEU A 185 11.64 -7.93 10.81
C LEU A 185 12.71 -7.78 9.73
N GLY A 186 13.35 -6.63 9.70
CA GLY A 186 14.49 -6.33 8.84
C GLY A 186 15.80 -6.86 9.41
N LEU A 187 16.89 -6.23 9.01
CA LEU A 187 18.23 -6.56 9.46
C LEU A 187 18.41 -6.22 10.95
N ARG A 188 19.14 -7.08 11.65
CA ARG A 188 19.48 -6.89 13.06
C ARG A 188 20.75 -6.05 13.15
N GLN A 189 20.70 -5.01 13.98
CA GLN A 189 21.80 -4.06 14.16
C GLN A 189 22.55 -4.22 15.49
N ILE A 190 22.15 -5.20 16.30
CA ILE A 190 22.71 -5.47 17.63
C ILE A 190 23.18 -6.93 17.76
N SER A 191 24.01 -7.21 18.77
CA SER A 191 24.49 -8.55 19.08
C SER A 191 24.20 -8.92 20.53
N GLU A 192 24.15 -10.23 20.82
CA GLU A 192 24.08 -10.68 22.20
C GLU A 192 25.36 -10.26 22.94
N GLY A 193 25.21 -9.76 24.17
CA GLY A 193 26.30 -9.21 24.97
C GLY A 193 26.68 -7.75 24.65
N SER A 194 26.06 -7.08 23.68
CA SER A 194 26.26 -5.64 23.49
C SER A 194 25.46 -4.82 24.50
N VAL A 195 26.03 -3.71 24.96
CA VAL A 195 25.29 -2.69 25.72
C VAL A 195 24.64 -1.74 24.72
N ILE A 196 23.34 -1.53 24.85
CA ILE A 196 22.56 -0.64 23.98
C ILE A 196 21.90 0.46 24.82
N GLY A 197 21.72 1.64 24.22
CA GLY A 197 20.97 2.76 24.79
C GLY A 197 19.72 3.10 23.98
N ASN A 198 18.92 4.05 24.50
CA ASN A 198 17.63 4.45 23.91
C ASN A 198 17.71 4.99 22.46
N ALA A 199 18.89 5.44 22.03
CA ALA A 199 19.11 5.94 20.67
C ALA A 199 19.45 4.82 19.66
N ASP A 200 19.90 3.66 20.14
CA ASP A 200 20.36 2.57 19.30
C ASP A 200 19.17 1.84 18.67
N VAL A 201 19.32 1.51 17.39
CA VAL A 201 18.29 0.76 16.65
C VAL A 201 18.62 -0.72 16.74
N ILE A 202 17.60 -1.52 17.09
CA ILE A 202 17.70 -2.98 17.22
C ILE A 202 17.46 -3.64 15.87
N ALA A 203 16.32 -3.31 15.25
CA ALA A 203 15.87 -3.80 13.95
C ALA A 203 14.72 -2.92 13.45
N SER A 204 14.37 -3.04 12.18
CA SER A 204 13.17 -2.39 11.61
C SER A 204 12.04 -3.42 11.51
N ILE A 205 10.80 -3.04 11.80
CA ILE A 205 9.62 -3.87 11.54
C ILE A 205 8.74 -3.19 10.49
N VAL A 206 8.32 -3.96 9.49
CA VAL A 206 7.49 -3.48 8.37
C VAL A 206 6.21 -4.30 8.31
N ASN A 207 5.07 -3.63 8.35
CA ASN A 207 3.78 -4.24 8.09
C ASN A 207 3.45 -4.13 6.59
N ILE A 208 3.26 -5.27 5.96
CA ILE A 208 2.92 -5.41 4.55
C ILE A 208 1.48 -5.88 4.33
N ASP A 209 0.64 -5.86 5.37
CA ASP A 209 -0.76 -6.30 5.28
C ASP A 209 -1.66 -5.39 6.13
N PRO A 210 -2.40 -4.44 5.51
CA PRO A 210 -2.56 -4.22 4.06
C PRO A 210 -1.45 -3.37 3.41
N ILE A 211 -1.15 -3.59 2.13
CA ILE A 211 -0.25 -2.72 1.35
C ILE A 211 -1.00 -1.47 0.85
N LYS A 212 -0.33 -0.31 0.87
CA LYS A 212 -0.84 0.96 0.33
C LYS A 212 -0.20 1.29 -1.02
N ILE A 213 -0.93 2.00 -1.88
CA ILE A 213 -0.43 2.47 -3.18
C ILE A 213 -0.59 3.99 -3.21
N GLU A 214 0.51 4.71 -3.44
CA GLU A 214 0.54 6.16 -3.59
C GLU A 214 0.73 6.50 -5.07
N PHE A 215 -0.19 7.30 -5.63
CA PHE A 215 -0.13 7.76 -7.01
C PHE A 215 -0.71 9.17 -7.12
N SER A 216 -0.29 9.91 -8.14
CA SER A 216 -0.76 11.27 -8.39
C SER A 216 -1.51 11.33 -9.72
N ILE A 217 -2.62 12.05 -9.73
CA ILE A 217 -3.43 12.32 -10.92
C ILE A 217 -3.22 13.80 -11.27
N PRO A 218 -2.74 14.13 -12.48
CA PRO A 218 -2.57 15.51 -12.93
C PRO A 218 -3.90 16.21 -13.26
#